data_AF-A0A939ZFN4-F1
#
_entry.id   AF-A0A939ZFN4-F1
#
_cell.length_a   1.000
_cell.length_b   1.000
_cell.length_c   1.000
_cell.angle_alpha   90.00
_cell.angle_beta   90.00
_cell.angle_gamma   90.00
#
_symmetry.space_group_name_H-M   'P 1'
#
loop_
_entity.id
_entity.type
_entity.pdbx_description
1 polymer ?
#
loop_
_entity_poly.entity_id
_entity_poly.type
_entity_poly.pdbx_seq_one_letter_code
_entity_poly.pdbx_strand_id
1 'polypeptide(L)'
;MKKKVLALISAAALTLLSSMTVRADSPSIGQAQLPVPTQTSITTVNNTATPEHYAVITATNEGFKVTAVSQTTADSAVVAIQNLMMRDVASLGLFLGNPDLVTSATTQGAIVTATVLSTVDVDPTTATKDANGMYNVILINGMIAAGDTIAILHYNEITKTWELIKPISVAANQVYFQTSSLSPISIVKVNTTAAAQAPKTGVTYGVSFIILAGLLGAVICFKRYRRA
;
A
#
# COMPACT_ATOMS: atom_id res chain seq x y z
N MET A 1 -35.43 -38.67 -40.66
CA MET A 1 -34.17 -37.92 -40.41
C MET A 1 -34.34 -36.62 -39.60
N LYS A 2 -35.55 -36.07 -39.39
CA LYS A 2 -35.76 -34.73 -38.78
C LYS A 2 -35.70 -34.66 -37.24
N LYS A 3 -35.87 -35.77 -36.51
CA LYS A 3 -35.90 -35.77 -35.03
C LYS A 3 -34.51 -35.85 -34.37
N LYS A 4 -33.52 -36.44 -35.04
CA LYS A 4 -32.15 -36.58 -34.50
C LYS A 4 -31.30 -35.31 -34.65
N VAL A 5 -31.60 -34.49 -35.66
CA VAL A 5 -30.92 -33.19 -35.89
C VAL A 5 -31.35 -32.15 -34.86
N LEU A 6 -32.61 -32.15 -34.45
CA LEU A 6 -33.12 -31.18 -33.46
C LEU A 6 -32.50 -31.41 -32.07
N ALA A 7 -32.34 -32.68 -31.65
CA ALA A 7 -31.70 -33.03 -30.39
C ALA A 7 -30.20 -32.65 -30.36
N LEU A 8 -29.51 -32.74 -31.50
CA LEU A 8 -28.11 -32.33 -31.61
C LEU A 8 -27.94 -30.80 -31.49
N ILE A 9 -28.88 -30.04 -32.05
CA ILE A 9 -28.89 -28.57 -31.98
C ILE A 9 -29.23 -28.09 -30.57
N SER A 10 -30.18 -28.75 -29.89
CA SER A 10 -30.52 -28.44 -28.50
C SER A 10 -29.39 -28.77 -27.52
N ALA A 11 -28.64 -29.85 -27.75
CA ALA A 11 -27.47 -30.19 -26.93
C ALA A 11 -26.31 -29.20 -27.14
N ALA A 12 -26.07 -28.76 -28.38
CA ALA A 12 -25.05 -27.75 -28.69
C ALA A 12 -25.39 -26.36 -28.09
N ALA A 13 -26.68 -26.00 -28.06
CA ALA A 13 -27.14 -24.77 -27.40
C ALA A 13 -27.00 -24.83 -25.87
N LEU A 14 -27.20 -25.99 -25.24
CA LEU A 14 -27.04 -26.16 -23.79
C LEU A 14 -25.56 -26.12 -23.35
N THR A 15 -24.64 -26.64 -24.16
CA THR A 15 -23.20 -26.58 -23.87
C THR A 15 -22.59 -25.20 -24.06
N LEU A 16 -23.21 -24.32 -24.85
CA LEU A 16 -22.80 -22.92 -25.01
C LEU A 16 -23.35 -22.00 -23.91
N LEU A 17 -24.37 -22.44 -23.17
CA LEU A 17 -24.98 -21.69 -22.07
C LEU A 17 -24.37 -22.03 -20.69
N SER A 18 -23.45 -23.00 -20.60
CA SER A 18 -22.87 -23.46 -19.32
C SER A 18 -21.51 -22.85 -18.98
N SER A 19 -21.04 -21.87 -19.73
CA SER A 19 -19.91 -21.03 -19.33
C SER A 19 -20.21 -19.55 -19.57
N MET A 20 -21.31 -19.06 -19.00
CA MET A 20 -21.30 -17.66 -18.60
C MET A 20 -20.27 -17.55 -17.48
N THR A 21 -19.04 -17.16 -17.84
CA THR A 21 -18.15 -16.54 -16.87
C THR A 21 -18.91 -15.33 -16.37
N VAL A 22 -19.54 -15.45 -15.20
CA VAL A 22 -20.08 -14.31 -14.47
C VAL A 22 -18.86 -13.45 -14.19
N ARG A 23 -18.59 -12.49 -15.07
CA ARG A 23 -17.64 -11.43 -14.75
C ARG A 23 -18.29 -10.69 -13.60
N ALA A 24 -17.69 -10.81 -12.42
CA ALA A 24 -18.04 -10.00 -11.28
C ALA A 24 -18.13 -8.53 -11.71
N ASP A 25 -19.09 -7.79 -11.16
CA ASP A 25 -19.16 -6.34 -11.37
C ASP A 25 -17.81 -5.73 -11.00
N SER A 26 -17.13 -5.16 -11.99
CA SER A 26 -15.90 -4.43 -11.79
C SER A 26 -16.14 -3.22 -10.87
N PRO A 27 -15.24 -2.91 -9.93
CA PRO A 27 -15.35 -1.71 -9.11
C PRO A 27 -15.49 -0.44 -9.97
N SER A 28 -16.34 0.48 -9.56
CA SER A 28 -16.40 1.82 -10.15
C SER A 28 -15.32 2.72 -9.55
N ILE A 29 -14.89 3.72 -10.32
CA ILE A 29 -13.94 4.72 -9.83
C ILE A 29 -14.70 5.73 -8.98
N GLY A 30 -14.43 5.74 -7.67
CA GLY A 30 -15.01 6.70 -6.73
C GLY A 30 -14.31 8.07 -6.78
N GLN A 31 -14.66 8.95 -5.83
CA GLN A 31 -13.97 10.21 -5.63
C GLN A 31 -13.03 10.12 -4.41
N ALA A 32 -11.87 10.78 -4.51
CA ALA A 32 -10.97 10.92 -3.37
C ALA A 32 -11.60 11.84 -2.31
N GLN A 33 -11.50 11.43 -1.05
CA GLN A 33 -11.96 12.19 0.10
C GLN A 33 -10.82 13.03 0.68
N LEU A 34 -11.17 14.17 1.27
CA LEU A 34 -10.21 15.01 1.98
C LEU A 34 -9.70 14.30 3.24
N PRO A 35 -8.42 14.51 3.63
CA PRO A 35 -7.88 14.01 4.89
C PRO A 35 -8.71 14.45 6.10
N VAL A 36 -8.65 13.67 7.18
CA VAL A 36 -9.26 14.05 8.45
C VAL A 36 -8.58 15.30 9.02
N PRO A 37 -9.29 16.18 9.76
CA PRO A 37 -8.71 17.44 10.26
C PRO A 37 -7.50 17.29 11.18
N THR A 38 -7.35 16.11 11.80
CA THR A 38 -6.25 15.78 12.71
C THR A 38 -4.97 15.37 11.97
N GLN A 39 -5.04 15.11 10.66
CA GLN A 39 -3.90 14.68 9.87
C GLN A 39 -3.09 15.89 9.37
N THR A 40 -1.81 15.94 9.72
CA THR A 40 -0.87 16.99 9.31
C THR A 40 0.22 16.50 8.36
N SER A 41 0.31 15.18 8.15
CA SER A 41 1.22 14.58 7.18
C SER A 41 0.76 14.81 5.74
N ILE A 42 1.72 14.93 4.83
CA ILE A 42 1.48 14.89 3.39
C ILE A 42 1.34 13.43 2.97
N THR A 43 0.29 13.09 2.23
CA THR A 43 0.07 11.73 1.74
C THR A 43 0.18 11.66 0.23
N THR A 44 0.76 10.58 -0.29
CA THR A 44 0.81 10.30 -1.73
C THR A 44 0.55 8.82 -2.02
N VAL A 45 -0.04 8.55 -3.18
CA VAL A 45 -0.27 7.20 -3.68
C VAL A 45 0.48 7.03 -4.99
N ASN A 46 1.41 6.07 -5.01
CA ASN A 46 2.19 5.71 -6.18
C ASN A 46 1.65 4.42 -6.77
N ASN A 47 1.18 4.49 -8.02
CA ASN A 47 0.87 3.31 -8.83
C ASN A 47 2.14 2.93 -9.61
N THR A 48 2.67 1.73 -9.40
CA THR A 48 4.02 1.36 -9.88
C THR A 48 4.01 0.70 -11.26
N ALA A 49 2.88 0.13 -11.68
CA ALA A 49 2.79 -0.59 -12.94
C ALA A 49 1.36 -0.64 -13.51
N THR A 50 1.24 -1.21 -14.72
CA THR A 50 -0.06 -1.50 -15.34
C THR A 50 -0.66 -2.80 -14.78
N PRO A 51 -1.99 -3.02 -14.91
CA PRO A 51 -2.63 -4.27 -14.48
C PRO A 51 -2.00 -5.54 -15.07
N GLU A 52 -1.59 -5.51 -16.32
CA GLU A 52 -0.95 -6.63 -17.00
C GLU A 52 0.42 -6.94 -16.39
N HIS A 53 1.18 -5.90 -16.05
CA HIS A 53 2.47 -6.07 -15.40
C HIS A 53 2.31 -6.59 -13.96
N TYR A 54 1.29 -6.13 -13.23
CA TYR A 54 0.98 -6.66 -11.90
C TYR A 54 0.73 -8.16 -11.91
N ALA A 55 -0.01 -8.66 -12.90
CA ALA A 55 -0.25 -10.11 -13.03
C ALA A 55 1.02 -10.92 -13.35
N VAL A 56 2.05 -10.30 -13.95
CA VAL A 56 3.33 -10.97 -14.26
C VAL A 56 4.25 -11.01 -13.04
N ILE A 57 4.31 -9.92 -12.27
CA ILE A 57 5.22 -9.80 -11.12
C ILE A 57 4.64 -10.35 -9.81
N THR A 58 3.40 -10.81 -9.85
CA THR A 58 2.67 -11.32 -8.67
C THR A 58 2.39 -12.81 -8.86
N ALA A 59 2.79 -13.60 -7.88
CA ALA A 59 2.44 -15.01 -7.79
C ALA A 59 1.65 -15.28 -6.50
N THR A 60 1.09 -16.49 -6.42
CA THR A 60 0.38 -16.98 -5.23
C THR A 60 0.96 -18.34 -4.81
N ASN A 61 0.64 -18.80 -3.61
CA ASN A 61 0.83 -20.20 -3.24
C ASN A 61 0.00 -21.15 -4.11
N GLU A 62 0.33 -22.44 -4.04
CA GLU A 62 -0.35 -23.48 -4.84
C GLU A 62 -1.87 -23.46 -4.65
N GLY A 63 -2.58 -23.78 -5.74
CA GLY A 63 -4.03 -23.88 -5.76
C GLY A 63 -4.76 -22.57 -6.07
N PHE A 64 -4.03 -21.50 -6.38
CA PHE A 64 -4.58 -20.23 -6.86
C PHE A 64 -4.06 -19.89 -8.27
N LYS A 65 -4.78 -19.03 -8.96
CA LYS A 65 -4.39 -18.43 -10.23
C LYS A 65 -4.48 -16.92 -10.11
N VAL A 66 -3.49 -16.22 -10.67
CA VAL A 66 -3.46 -14.76 -10.75
C VAL A 66 -3.80 -14.32 -12.17
N THR A 67 -4.66 -13.31 -12.30
CA THR A 67 -4.97 -12.66 -13.58
C THR A 67 -4.96 -11.15 -13.46
N ALA A 68 -4.73 -10.47 -14.59
CA ALA A 68 -4.79 -9.02 -14.66
C ALA A 68 -6.23 -8.54 -14.46
N VAL A 69 -6.39 -7.50 -13.65
CA VAL A 69 -7.64 -6.76 -13.51
C VAL A 69 -7.84 -5.81 -14.69
N SER A 70 -9.02 -5.22 -14.80
CA SER A 70 -9.25 -4.08 -15.70
C SER A 70 -8.53 -2.82 -15.20
N GLN A 71 -8.23 -1.88 -16.11
CA GLN A 71 -7.68 -0.57 -15.71
C GLN A 71 -8.62 0.17 -14.73
N THR A 72 -9.94 0.10 -14.97
CA THR A 72 -10.95 0.70 -14.06
C THR A 72 -10.85 0.14 -12.65
N THR A 73 -10.63 -1.16 -12.51
CA THR A 73 -10.44 -1.82 -11.21
C THR A 73 -9.16 -1.33 -10.53
N ALA A 74 -8.06 -1.21 -11.27
CA ALA A 74 -6.79 -0.70 -10.75
C ALA A 74 -6.91 0.77 -10.31
N ASP A 75 -7.59 1.61 -11.09
CA ASP A 75 -7.84 3.01 -10.75
C ASP A 75 -8.77 3.14 -9.53
N SER A 76 -9.78 2.27 -9.43
CA SER A 76 -10.65 2.18 -8.26
C SER A 76 -9.87 1.79 -7.01
N ALA A 77 -8.92 0.84 -7.11
CA ALA A 77 -8.04 0.47 -6.01
C ALA A 77 -7.19 1.67 -5.53
N VAL A 78 -6.65 2.48 -6.45
CA VAL A 78 -5.89 3.70 -6.10
C VAL A 78 -6.74 4.69 -5.31
N VAL A 79 -8.00 4.93 -5.73
CA VAL A 79 -8.93 5.78 -4.98
C VAL A 79 -9.29 5.17 -3.62
N ALA A 80 -9.47 3.86 -3.56
CA ALA A 80 -9.73 3.17 -2.30
C ALA A 80 -8.55 3.27 -1.33
N ILE A 81 -7.31 3.18 -1.80
CA ILE A 81 -6.09 3.41 -1.01
C ILE A 81 -6.10 4.83 -0.44
N GLN A 82 -6.42 5.81 -1.27
CA GLN A 82 -6.54 7.19 -0.80
C GLN A 82 -7.57 7.31 0.32
N ASN A 83 -8.74 6.70 0.16
CA ASN A 83 -9.86 6.86 1.09
C ASN A 83 -9.75 6.02 2.37
N LEU A 84 -9.24 4.79 2.27
CA LEU A 84 -9.17 3.83 3.37
C LEU A 84 -7.84 3.91 4.12
N MET A 85 -6.75 4.26 3.45
CA MET A 85 -5.42 4.27 4.05
C MET A 85 -4.91 5.69 4.29
N MET A 86 -4.98 6.56 3.28
CA MET A 86 -4.31 7.87 3.33
C MET A 86 -5.18 8.98 3.91
N ARG A 87 -6.50 8.79 3.99
CA ARG A 87 -7.43 9.77 4.59
C ARG A 87 -7.18 9.94 6.08
N ASP A 88 -6.85 8.85 6.77
CA ASP A 88 -6.57 8.80 8.21
C ASP A 88 -5.43 7.81 8.50
N VAL A 89 -4.21 8.32 8.37
CA VAL A 89 -2.98 7.54 8.59
C VAL A 89 -2.86 7.05 10.04
N ALA A 90 -3.42 7.78 11.01
CA ALA A 90 -3.39 7.36 12.41
C ALA A 90 -4.23 6.08 12.62
N SER A 91 -5.45 6.07 12.08
CA SER A 91 -6.31 4.87 12.10
C SER A 91 -5.67 3.70 11.35
N LEU A 92 -5.01 3.95 10.21
CA LEU A 92 -4.24 2.92 9.51
C LEU A 92 -3.10 2.36 10.37
N GLY A 93 -2.33 3.23 11.03
CA GLY A 93 -1.25 2.85 11.93
C GLY A 93 -1.74 1.97 13.07
N LEU A 94 -2.88 2.31 13.69
CA LEU A 94 -3.52 1.50 14.72
C LEU A 94 -3.99 0.14 14.19
N PHE A 95 -4.61 0.11 13.00
CA PHE A 95 -5.06 -1.12 12.36
C PHE A 95 -3.89 -2.10 12.10
N LEU A 96 -2.82 -1.59 11.51
CA LEU A 96 -1.61 -2.37 11.20
C LEU A 96 -0.74 -2.66 12.42
N GLY A 97 -0.91 -1.90 13.51
CA GLY A 97 -0.03 -1.97 14.69
C GLY A 97 1.33 -1.31 14.48
N ASN A 98 1.41 -0.29 13.62
CA ASN A 98 2.63 0.45 13.33
C ASN A 98 2.60 1.84 14.04
N PRO A 99 3.40 2.05 15.10
CA PRO A 99 3.44 3.30 15.85
C PRO A 99 4.07 4.47 15.08
N ASP A 100 4.95 4.19 14.11
CA ASP A 100 5.58 5.23 13.29
C ASP A 100 4.56 5.90 12.35
N LEU A 101 3.57 5.15 11.87
CA LEU A 101 2.45 5.71 11.10
C LEU A 101 1.58 6.61 11.98
N VAL A 102 1.25 6.19 13.20
CA VAL A 102 0.47 7.00 14.15
C VAL A 102 1.18 8.31 14.45
N THR A 103 2.50 8.25 14.68
CA THR A 103 3.33 9.43 14.94
C THR A 103 3.43 10.33 13.70
N SER A 104 3.61 9.74 12.52
CA SER A 104 3.73 10.49 11.27
C SER A 104 2.46 11.26 10.94
N ALA A 105 1.28 10.68 11.21
CA ALA A 105 -0.02 11.30 10.93
C ALA A 105 -0.16 12.72 11.54
N THR A 106 0.40 12.95 12.72
CA THR A 106 0.36 14.23 13.44
C THR A 106 1.67 15.02 13.40
N THR A 107 2.67 14.54 12.63
CA THR A 107 3.94 15.23 12.48
C THR A 107 3.88 16.13 11.25
N GLN A 108 3.96 17.45 11.44
CA GLN A 108 3.96 18.40 10.35
C GLN A 108 5.17 18.17 9.42
N GLY A 109 4.91 18.08 8.12
CA GLY A 109 5.96 17.89 7.10
C GLY A 109 6.44 16.44 6.95
N ALA A 110 5.95 15.50 7.76
CA ALA A 110 6.13 14.07 7.47
C ALA A 110 5.39 13.70 6.17
N ILE A 111 6.00 12.82 5.39
CA ILE A 111 5.42 12.32 4.14
C ILE A 111 5.08 10.85 4.32
N VAL A 112 3.86 10.45 4.00
CA VAL A 112 3.38 9.08 4.04
C VAL A 112 3.05 8.65 2.63
N THR A 113 3.75 7.63 2.15
CA THR A 113 3.65 7.16 0.76
C THR A 113 3.06 5.76 0.74
N ALA A 114 1.88 5.61 0.13
CA ALA A 114 1.34 4.31 -0.24
C ALA A 114 1.82 3.95 -1.65
N THR A 115 2.45 2.79 -1.80
CA THR A 115 2.96 2.29 -3.08
C THR A 115 2.22 0.99 -3.41
N VAL A 116 1.46 1.00 -4.51
CA VAL A 116 0.79 -0.19 -5.01
C VAL A 116 1.85 -1.13 -5.56
N LEU A 117 2.02 -2.30 -4.93
CA LEU A 117 2.93 -3.34 -5.38
C LEU A 117 2.25 -4.30 -6.35
N SER A 118 0.95 -4.50 -6.18
CA SER A 118 0.13 -5.37 -7.01
C SER A 118 -1.35 -5.01 -6.89
N THR A 119 -2.10 -5.10 -7.98
CA THR A 119 -3.56 -5.19 -7.99
C THR A 119 -3.95 -6.25 -9.00
N VAL A 120 -4.48 -7.38 -8.51
CA VAL A 120 -4.74 -8.58 -9.32
C VAL A 120 -6.04 -9.25 -8.92
N ASP A 121 -6.63 -9.99 -9.86
CA ASP A 121 -7.68 -10.96 -9.57
C ASP A 121 -7.02 -12.26 -9.16
N VAL A 122 -7.56 -12.88 -8.11
CA VAL A 122 -7.10 -14.19 -7.61
C VAL A 122 -8.27 -15.16 -7.70
N ASP A 123 -8.07 -16.26 -8.41
CA ASP A 123 -9.09 -17.30 -8.55
C ASP A 123 -8.61 -18.60 -7.90
N PRO A 124 -9.48 -19.32 -7.16
CA PRO A 124 -9.13 -20.64 -6.67
C PRO A 124 -9.15 -21.63 -7.83
N THR A 125 -8.09 -22.43 -7.97
CA THR A 125 -8.03 -23.55 -8.92
C THR A 125 -8.27 -24.88 -8.20
N THR A 126 -7.48 -25.15 -7.18
CA THR A 126 -7.63 -26.31 -6.29
C THR A 126 -7.66 -25.93 -4.81
N ALA A 127 -7.40 -24.65 -4.49
CA ALA A 127 -7.45 -24.15 -3.13
C ALA A 127 -8.87 -24.24 -2.55
N THR A 128 -8.97 -24.75 -1.33
CA THR A 128 -10.21 -24.83 -0.57
C THR A 128 -10.18 -23.90 0.63
N LYS A 129 -11.37 -23.54 1.10
CA LYS A 129 -11.51 -22.81 2.36
C LYS A 129 -11.13 -23.70 3.54
N ASP A 130 -10.62 -23.08 4.60
CA ASP A 130 -10.39 -23.74 5.88
C ASP A 130 -11.68 -23.95 6.67
N ALA A 131 -11.56 -24.52 7.88
CA ALA A 131 -12.69 -24.78 8.77
C ALA A 131 -13.48 -23.52 9.18
N ASN A 132 -12.88 -22.34 9.06
CA ASN A 132 -13.52 -21.05 9.36
C ASN A 132 -14.16 -20.42 8.10
N GLY A 133 -14.09 -21.08 6.95
CA GLY A 133 -14.64 -20.58 5.70
C GLY A 133 -13.74 -19.54 4.99
N MET A 134 -12.44 -19.50 5.33
CA MET A 134 -11.48 -18.54 4.80
C MET A 134 -10.51 -19.19 3.83
N TYR A 135 -10.11 -18.45 2.79
CA TYR A 135 -8.96 -18.80 1.96
C TYR A 135 -7.67 -18.33 2.61
N ASN A 136 -6.66 -19.18 2.59
CA ASN A 136 -5.32 -18.91 3.09
C ASN A 136 -4.41 -18.54 1.92
N VAL A 137 -4.16 -17.25 1.74
CA VAL A 137 -3.49 -16.72 0.55
C VAL A 137 -2.12 -16.18 0.93
N ILE A 138 -1.08 -16.66 0.22
CA ILE A 138 0.25 -16.07 0.23
C ILE A 138 0.42 -15.39 -1.12
N LEU A 139 0.47 -14.06 -1.14
CA LEU A 139 0.84 -13.30 -2.33
C LEU A 139 2.36 -13.08 -2.33
N ILE A 140 2.99 -13.43 -3.44
CA ILE A 140 4.43 -13.37 -3.65
C ILE A 140 4.72 -12.23 -4.63
N ASN A 141 5.59 -11.30 -4.23
CA ASN A 141 6.04 -10.17 -5.03
C ASN A 141 7.46 -9.79 -4.61
N GLY A 142 8.40 -9.76 -5.56
CA GLY A 142 9.82 -9.54 -5.29
C GLY A 142 10.19 -8.15 -4.74
N MET A 143 9.24 -7.21 -4.70
CA MET A 143 9.44 -5.87 -4.14
C MET A 143 9.16 -5.80 -2.63
N ILE A 144 8.66 -6.88 -2.02
CA ILE A 144 8.37 -6.96 -0.59
C ILE A 144 9.65 -7.32 0.17
N ALA A 145 10.10 -6.46 1.07
CA ALA A 145 11.18 -6.75 2.00
C ALA A 145 10.65 -7.21 3.37
N ALA A 146 11.46 -7.96 4.10
CA ALA A 146 11.14 -8.30 5.49
C ALA A 146 11.08 -7.03 6.34
N GLY A 147 10.04 -6.88 7.16
CA GLY A 147 9.79 -5.69 7.98
C GLY A 147 9.05 -4.56 7.26
N ASP A 148 8.71 -4.70 5.97
CA ASP A 148 7.88 -3.73 5.28
C ASP A 148 6.49 -3.61 5.93
N THR A 149 5.98 -2.38 6.00
CA THR A 149 4.59 -2.13 6.39
C THR A 149 3.69 -2.33 5.18
N ILE A 150 2.99 -3.46 5.16
CA ILE A 150 2.08 -3.85 4.08
C ILE A 150 0.64 -3.74 4.55
N ALA A 151 -0.21 -3.16 3.72
CA ALA A 151 -1.67 -3.24 3.83
C ALA A 151 -2.23 -4.00 2.62
N ILE A 152 -3.37 -4.64 2.84
CA ILE A 152 -4.05 -5.43 1.81
C ILE A 152 -5.43 -4.83 1.64
N LEU A 153 -5.80 -4.52 0.41
CA LEU A 153 -7.18 -4.18 0.07
C LEU A 153 -7.80 -5.36 -0.66
N HIS A 154 -9.05 -5.62 -0.34
CA HIS A 154 -9.88 -6.63 -1.00
C HIS A 154 -11.17 -5.95 -1.46
N TYR A 155 -11.62 -6.26 -2.66
CA TYR A 155 -12.90 -5.78 -3.14
C TYR A 155 -14.01 -6.76 -2.77
N ASN A 156 -14.86 -6.35 -1.85
CA ASN A 156 -15.99 -7.14 -1.41
C ASN A 156 -17.13 -7.02 -2.43
N GLU A 157 -17.36 -8.08 -3.21
CA GLU A 157 -18.40 -8.11 -4.24
C GLU A 157 -19.83 -8.05 -3.70
N ILE A 158 -20.03 -8.40 -2.43
CA ILE A 158 -21.35 -8.39 -1.79
C ILE A 158 -21.73 -6.95 -1.44
N THR A 159 -20.82 -6.21 -0.83
CA THR A 159 -21.04 -4.81 -0.45
C THR A 159 -20.67 -3.82 -1.55
N LYS A 160 -20.01 -4.28 -2.62
CA LYS A 160 -19.46 -3.46 -3.72
C LYS A 160 -18.50 -2.38 -3.22
N THR A 161 -17.69 -2.71 -2.22
CA THR A 161 -16.75 -1.77 -1.59
C THR A 161 -15.39 -2.41 -1.38
N TRP A 162 -14.34 -1.61 -1.47
CA TRP A 162 -13.02 -1.99 -1.00
C TRP A 162 -12.99 -2.02 0.53
N GLU A 163 -12.29 -3.00 1.10
CA GLU A 163 -12.07 -3.14 2.53
C GLU A 163 -10.59 -3.45 2.81
N LEU A 164 -10.14 -3.12 4.02
CA LEU A 164 -8.78 -3.44 4.47
C LEU A 164 -8.74 -4.80 5.14
N ILE A 165 -7.77 -5.60 4.73
CA ILE A 165 -7.40 -6.85 5.38
C ILE A 165 -6.06 -6.65 6.08
N LYS A 166 -5.99 -7.07 7.33
CA LYS A 166 -4.73 -7.06 8.09
C LYS A 166 -3.87 -8.25 7.64
N PRO A 167 -2.61 -8.05 7.25
CA PRO A 167 -1.71 -9.17 7.00
C PRO A 167 -1.48 -9.96 8.29
N ILE A 168 -1.41 -11.28 8.16
CA ILE A 168 -1.05 -12.18 9.27
C ILE A 168 0.47 -12.16 9.46
N SER A 169 1.22 -12.21 8.35
CA SER A 169 2.67 -12.09 8.38
C SER A 169 3.21 -11.50 7.09
N VAL A 170 4.28 -10.71 7.19
CA VAL A 170 5.05 -10.18 6.07
C VAL A 170 6.46 -10.75 6.17
N ALA A 171 6.93 -11.39 5.09
CA ALA A 171 8.28 -11.90 4.98
C ALA A 171 8.91 -11.41 3.66
N ALA A 172 10.20 -11.64 3.48
CA ALA A 172 10.85 -11.31 2.22
C ALA A 172 10.11 -11.97 1.05
N ASN A 173 9.77 -11.15 0.05
CA ASN A 173 9.02 -11.48 -1.16
C ASN A 173 7.58 -11.95 -0.98
N GLN A 174 7.00 -11.96 0.22
CA GLN A 174 5.67 -12.52 0.40
C GLN A 174 4.87 -11.92 1.56
N VAL A 175 3.55 -11.91 1.40
CA VAL A 175 2.58 -11.53 2.43
C VAL A 175 1.51 -12.60 2.56
N TYR A 176 1.24 -13.01 3.80
CA TYR A 176 0.21 -14.00 4.13
C TYR A 176 -0.98 -13.32 4.79
N PHE A 177 -2.18 -13.70 4.35
CA PHE A 177 -3.44 -13.19 4.87
C PHE A 177 -4.57 -14.19 4.64
N GLN A 178 -5.71 -13.90 5.26
CA GLN A 178 -6.94 -14.67 5.13
C GLN A 178 -8.05 -13.79 4.58
N THR A 179 -8.86 -14.36 3.69
CA THR A 179 -10.02 -13.67 3.12
C THR A 179 -11.18 -14.64 2.84
N SER A 180 -12.41 -14.20 3.00
CA SER A 180 -13.61 -15.01 2.72
C SER A 180 -13.93 -15.13 1.23
N SER A 181 -13.40 -14.21 0.41
CA SER A 181 -13.56 -14.13 -1.05
C SER A 181 -12.29 -13.61 -1.71
N LEU A 182 -12.14 -13.81 -3.02
CA LEU A 182 -10.87 -13.60 -3.73
C LEU A 182 -10.94 -12.49 -4.80
N SER A 183 -11.88 -11.56 -4.67
CA SER A 183 -12.15 -10.54 -5.69
C SER A 183 -11.50 -9.19 -5.36
N PRO A 184 -11.08 -8.39 -6.35
CA PRO A 184 -9.67 -8.14 -6.59
C PRO A 184 -8.88 -7.74 -5.36
N ILE A 185 -7.64 -8.19 -5.31
CA ILE A 185 -6.75 -7.97 -4.18
C ILE A 185 -5.65 -7.00 -4.59
N SER A 186 -5.45 -5.96 -3.76
CA SER A 186 -4.36 -5.02 -3.92
C SER A 186 -3.42 -5.08 -2.72
N ILE A 187 -2.11 -5.11 -3.01
CA ILE A 187 -1.05 -5.11 -2.00
C ILE A 187 -0.34 -3.78 -2.05
N VAL A 188 -0.28 -3.12 -0.89
CA VAL A 188 0.18 -1.75 -0.78
C VAL A 188 1.25 -1.66 0.28
N LYS A 189 2.44 -1.20 -0.12
CA LYS A 189 3.51 -0.85 0.81
C LYS A 189 3.33 0.57 1.30
N VAL A 190 3.41 0.78 2.60
CA VAL A 190 3.33 2.11 3.22
C VAL A 190 4.69 2.45 3.79
N ASN A 191 5.22 3.61 3.39
CA ASN A 191 6.46 4.14 3.90
C ASN A 191 6.23 5.51 4.52
N THR A 192 7.00 5.81 5.56
CA THR A 192 7.07 7.14 6.16
C THR A 192 8.43 7.75 5.85
N THR A 193 8.43 9.01 5.46
CA THR A 193 9.62 9.83 5.37
C THR A 193 9.48 10.94 6.40
N ALA A 194 10.44 11.02 7.32
CA ALA A 194 10.44 12.06 8.33
C ALA A 194 10.48 13.45 7.69
N ALA A 195 9.91 14.44 8.37
CA ALA A 195 10.05 15.82 7.97
C ALA A 195 11.55 16.16 7.84
N ALA A 196 11.93 16.83 6.76
CA ALA A 196 13.27 17.39 6.66
C ALA A 196 13.47 18.30 7.89
N GLN A 197 14.45 17.98 8.74
CA GLN A 197 14.82 18.89 9.81
C GLN A 197 15.26 20.18 9.14
N ALA A 198 14.50 21.26 9.33
CA ALA A 198 15.01 22.58 9.02
C ALA A 198 16.36 22.73 9.74
N PRO A 199 17.41 23.27 9.09
CA PRO A 199 18.65 23.55 9.81
C PRO A 199 18.29 24.38 11.03
N LYS A 200 18.83 24.01 12.20
CA LYS A 200 18.60 24.74 13.45
C LYS A 200 19.10 26.18 13.28
N THR A 201 18.29 27.08 12.74
CA THR A 201 18.53 28.52 12.75
C THR A 201 18.25 28.97 14.17
N GLY A 202 19.28 28.90 15.03
CA GLY A 202 19.12 29.22 16.45
C GLY A 202 20.12 28.59 17.40
N VAL A 203 21.22 27.97 16.93
CA VAL A 203 22.38 27.81 17.81
C VAL A 203 23.07 29.16 17.90
N THR A 204 22.56 30.03 18.78
CA THR A 204 23.37 31.05 19.42
C THR A 204 24.45 30.29 20.19
N TYR A 205 25.54 29.93 19.52
CA TYR A 205 26.81 29.81 20.20
C TYR A 205 26.98 31.14 20.92
N GLY A 206 27.08 31.11 22.25
CA GLY A 206 27.34 32.30 23.04
C GLY A 206 28.62 32.97 22.51
N VAL A 207 28.44 33.94 21.61
CA VAL A 207 29.52 34.73 21.00
C VAL A 207 30.33 35.46 22.08
N SER A 208 29.79 35.52 23.30
CA SER A 208 30.40 36.03 24.52
C SER A 208 31.70 35.32 24.93
N PHE A 209 31.92 34.04 24.58
CA PHE A 209 33.18 33.35 24.96
C PHE A 209 34.31 33.53 23.93
N ILE A 210 33.99 33.72 22.65
CA ILE A 210 35.02 33.91 21.60
C ILE A 210 35.60 35.32 21.65
N ILE A 211 34.78 36.32 21.99
CA ILE A 211 35.25 37.72 22.11
C ILE A 211 36.20 37.89 23.31
N LEU A 212 36.00 37.16 24.41
CA LEU A 212 36.86 37.27 25.60
C LEU A 212 38.24 36.61 25.40
N ALA A 213 38.32 35.49 24.66
CA ALA A 213 39.59 34.85 24.33
C ALA A 213 40.40 35.67 23.30
N GLY A 214 39.73 36.34 22.36
CA GLY A 214 40.38 37.23 21.38
C GLY A 214 41.04 38.46 22.02
N LEU A 215 40.42 39.03 23.06
CA LEU A 215 40.97 40.19 23.77
C LEU A 215 42.20 39.85 24.62
N LEU A 216 42.26 38.66 25.23
CA LEU A 216 43.45 38.18 25.95
C LEU A 216 44.63 37.89 25.01
N GLY A 217 44.37 37.33 23.82
CA GLY A 217 45.41 37.10 22.80
C GLY A 217 46.01 38.40 22.24
N ALA A 218 45.18 39.42 22.00
CA ALA A 218 45.63 40.72 21.49
C ALA A 218 46.52 41.48 22.49
N VAL A 219 46.22 41.42 23.79
CA VAL A 219 47.02 42.07 24.84
C VAL A 219 48.39 41.40 25.01
N ILE A 220 48.47 40.07 24.87
CA ILE A 220 49.74 39.33 25.00
C ILE A 220 50.65 39.59 23.78
N CYS A 221 50.09 39.65 22.56
CA CYS A 221 50.88 39.95 21.35
C CYS A 221 51.37 41.40 21.30
N PHE A 222 50.57 42.38 21.74
CA PHE A 222 50.98 43.79 21.74
C PHE A 222 52.12 44.08 22.73
N LYS A 223 52.19 43.34 23.85
CA LYS A 223 53.27 43.49 24.85
C LYS A 223 54.62 42.95 24.34
N ARG A 224 54.62 41.99 23.42
CA ARG A 224 55.83 41.44 22.79
C ARG A 224 56.38 42.34 21.67
N TYR A 225 55.52 43.03 20.94
CA TYR A 225 55.93 43.90 19.82
C TYR A 225 56.59 45.21 20.27
N ARG A 226 56.37 45.64 21.52
CA ARG A 226 56.92 46.91 22.06
C ARG A 226 58.27 46.76 22.78
N ARG A 227 58.85 45.55 22.84
CA ARG A 227 60.13 45.24 23.50
C ARG A 227 61.20 44.71 22.52
N ALA A 228 60.96 44.82 21.21
CA ALA A 228 61.96 44.57 20.17
C ALA A 228 62.41 45.91 19.59
#